data_AF-A0A356NRG8-F1
#
_entry.id   AF-A0A356NRG8-F1
#
_cell.length_a   1.000
_cell.length_b   1.000
_cell.length_c   1.000
_cell.angle_alpha   90.00
_cell.angle_beta   90.00
_cell.angle_gamma   90.00
#
_symmetry.space_group_name_H-M   'P 1'
#
loop_
_entity.id
_entity.type
_entity.pdbx_description
1 polymer ?
#
loop_
_entity_poly.entity_id
_entity_poly.type
_entity_poly.pdbx_seq_one_letter_code
_entity_poly.pdbx_strand_id
1 'polypeptide(L)'
;RSPQPLTGWFAHKDPFAFAPHYEPATDITQFLCGTSPVLSLVALDAALDVWADVDMDALRSKSSALCDYFIQLVESRCDGHGLTLITPRDAAVRGSQVSFTHETGGYAMISALIADGVIGDFRAPDILRFGFTPLYTRFVDVWDAVDRLAIILAERRWDTPAFHARKTVT
;
A
#
# COMPACT_ATOMS: atom_id res chain seq x y z
N ARG A 1 13.98 -22.19 -18.29
CA ARG A 1 13.01 -21.10 -18.61
C ARG A 1 11.62 -21.71 -18.47
N SER A 2 10.72 -21.08 -17.73
CA SER A 2 9.32 -21.54 -17.66
C SER A 2 8.64 -21.19 -18.99
N PRO A 3 7.90 -22.10 -19.64
CA PRO A 3 7.16 -21.79 -20.86
C PRO A 3 6.03 -20.79 -20.55
N GLN A 4 5.80 -19.79 -21.41
CA GLN A 4 4.67 -18.85 -21.30
C GLN A 4 3.39 -19.52 -21.83
N PRO A 5 2.40 -19.86 -20.99
CA PRO A 5 1.14 -20.46 -21.46
C PRO A 5 0.21 -19.48 -22.19
N LEU A 6 0.37 -18.16 -22.01
CA LEU A 6 -0.46 -17.14 -22.66
C LEU A 6 0.22 -16.63 -23.95
N THR A 7 0.11 -17.39 -25.03
CA THR A 7 0.77 -17.12 -26.33
C THR A 7 -0.06 -16.21 -27.23
N GLY A 8 -0.12 -14.91 -26.92
CA GLY A 8 -0.81 -13.94 -27.77
C GLY A 8 0.06 -13.40 -28.91
N TRP A 9 -0.57 -12.74 -29.89
CA TRP A 9 0.10 -12.27 -31.11
C TRP A 9 1.22 -11.25 -30.87
N PHE A 10 1.14 -10.42 -29.82
CA PHE A 10 2.23 -9.50 -29.45
C PHE A 10 3.47 -10.21 -28.91
N ALA A 11 3.36 -11.48 -28.46
CA ALA A 11 4.50 -12.28 -28.03
C ALA A 11 5.18 -13.05 -29.17
N HIS A 12 4.62 -12.99 -30.39
CA HIS A 12 5.26 -13.57 -31.56
C HIS A 12 6.57 -12.83 -31.88
N LYS A 13 7.59 -13.53 -32.38
CA LYS A 13 8.83 -12.90 -32.86
C LYS A 13 8.59 -11.91 -34.01
N ASP A 14 7.48 -12.11 -34.74
CA ASP A 14 7.03 -11.30 -35.86
C ASP A 14 5.49 -11.19 -35.86
N PRO A 15 4.90 -10.29 -35.04
CA PRO A 15 3.44 -10.20 -34.82
C PRO A 15 2.62 -9.90 -36.08
N PHE A 16 3.25 -9.35 -37.11
CA PHE A 16 2.58 -8.91 -38.33
C PHE A 16 2.85 -9.82 -39.54
N ALA A 17 3.66 -10.88 -39.39
CA ALA A 17 3.82 -11.91 -40.41
C ALA A 17 2.55 -12.77 -40.62
N PHE A 18 1.62 -12.78 -39.66
CA PHE A 18 0.43 -13.64 -39.67
C PHE A 18 0.75 -15.11 -39.95
N ALA A 19 1.91 -15.58 -39.47
CA ALA A 19 2.33 -16.97 -39.63
C ALA A 19 1.33 -17.91 -38.92
N PRO A 20 1.04 -19.08 -39.51
CA PRO A 20 0.09 -20.04 -38.92
C PRO A 20 0.62 -20.72 -37.65
N HIS A 21 1.93 -20.69 -37.44
CA HIS A 21 2.59 -21.27 -36.26
C HIS A 21 3.13 -20.15 -35.38
N TYR A 22 2.88 -20.27 -34.08
CA TYR A 22 3.44 -19.35 -33.11
C TYR A 22 4.93 -19.62 -32.91
N GLU A 23 5.73 -18.59 -33.10
CA GLU A 23 7.13 -18.55 -32.70
C GLU A 23 7.32 -17.45 -31.64
N PRO A 24 7.72 -17.78 -30.40
CA PRO A 24 7.88 -16.79 -29.34
C PRO A 24 9.05 -15.84 -29.62
N ALA A 25 8.90 -14.58 -29.21
CA ALA A 25 10.03 -13.67 -29.10
C ALA A 25 11.11 -14.24 -28.16
N THR A 26 12.38 -13.90 -28.39
CA THR A 26 13.51 -14.49 -27.66
C THR A 26 13.83 -13.77 -26.34
N ASP A 27 13.23 -12.60 -26.12
CA ASP A 27 13.37 -11.70 -24.99
C ASP A 27 12.11 -11.67 -24.11
N ILE A 28 11.96 -10.64 -23.26
CA ILE A 28 10.81 -10.48 -22.36
C ILE A 28 9.49 -10.27 -23.10
N THR A 29 9.52 -9.84 -24.37
CA THR A 29 8.34 -9.60 -25.21
C THR A 29 7.49 -10.86 -25.36
N GLN A 30 8.07 -12.05 -25.18
CA GLN A 30 7.34 -13.32 -25.17
C GLN A 30 6.24 -13.37 -24.10
N PHE A 31 6.25 -12.48 -23.10
CA PHE A 31 5.23 -12.38 -22.06
C PHE A 31 4.07 -11.43 -22.40
N LEU A 32 4.14 -10.71 -23.53
CA LEU A 32 3.00 -9.97 -24.04
C LEU A 32 1.91 -10.93 -24.56
N CYS A 33 0.71 -10.40 -24.82
CA CYS A 33 -0.39 -11.24 -25.30
C CYS A 33 -1.19 -10.52 -26.39
N GLY A 34 -2.14 -9.68 -25.99
CA GLY A 34 -2.93 -8.86 -26.89
C GLY A 34 -2.47 -7.42 -26.92
N THR A 35 -3.20 -6.61 -27.69
CA THR A 35 -3.05 -5.15 -27.68
C THR A 35 -3.25 -4.61 -26.27
N SER A 36 -2.28 -3.83 -25.79
CA SER A 36 -2.32 -3.25 -24.45
C SER A 36 -3.30 -2.07 -24.34
N PRO A 37 -3.82 -1.75 -23.14
CA PRO A 37 -4.69 -0.60 -22.94
C PRO A 37 -3.89 0.72 -23.03
N VAL A 38 -3.80 1.27 -24.24
CA VAL A 38 -2.90 2.40 -24.58
C VAL A 38 -3.08 3.60 -23.64
N LEU A 39 -4.31 3.99 -23.31
CA LEU A 39 -4.55 5.15 -22.43
C LEU A 39 -4.01 4.94 -21.02
N SER A 40 -4.16 3.74 -20.45
CA SER A 40 -3.61 3.41 -19.15
C SER A 40 -2.08 3.35 -19.16
N LEU A 41 -1.48 2.89 -20.27
CA LEU A 41 -0.02 2.87 -20.43
C LEU A 41 0.58 4.28 -20.51
N VAL A 42 -0.07 5.20 -21.23
CA VAL A 42 0.38 6.60 -21.28
C VAL A 42 0.33 7.26 -19.90
N ALA A 43 -0.72 6.98 -19.12
CA ALA A 43 -0.81 7.49 -17.74
C ALA A 43 0.28 6.90 -16.82
N LEU A 44 0.60 5.61 -16.99
CA LEU A 44 1.69 4.96 -16.26
C LEU A 44 3.05 5.57 -16.63
N ASP A 45 3.32 5.77 -17.92
CA ASP A 45 4.56 6.37 -18.43
C ASP A 45 4.81 7.75 -17.80
N ALA A 46 3.80 8.63 -17.85
CA ALA A 46 3.88 9.96 -17.21
C ALA A 46 4.03 9.89 -15.68
N ALA A 47 3.47 8.87 -15.02
CA ALA A 47 3.65 8.69 -13.58
C ALA A 47 5.08 8.22 -13.20
N LEU A 48 5.79 7.56 -14.14
CA LEU A 48 7.16 7.12 -13.94
C LEU A 48 8.18 8.27 -14.03
N ASP A 49 7.85 9.36 -14.72
CA ASP A 49 8.73 10.54 -14.84
C ASP A 49 9.14 11.13 -13.49
N VAL A 50 8.25 11.06 -12.49
CA VAL A 50 8.52 11.53 -11.11
C VAL A 50 9.75 10.84 -10.50
N TRP A 51 10.09 9.63 -10.95
CA TRP A 51 11.18 8.84 -10.41
C TRP A 51 12.54 9.14 -11.05
N ALA A 52 12.57 9.89 -12.16
CA ALA A 52 13.81 10.18 -12.89
C ALA A 52 14.86 10.91 -12.02
N ASP A 53 14.39 11.77 -11.11
CA ASP A 53 15.24 12.56 -10.21
C ASP A 53 15.18 12.09 -8.74
N VAL A 54 14.63 10.88 -8.49
CA VAL A 54 14.49 10.32 -7.15
C VAL A 54 15.61 9.31 -6.89
N ASP A 55 16.45 9.62 -5.90
CA ASP A 55 17.38 8.63 -5.34
C ASP A 55 16.61 7.59 -4.51
N MET A 56 16.71 6.32 -4.94
CA MET A 56 16.02 5.20 -4.30
C MET A 56 16.55 4.90 -2.89
N ASP A 57 17.82 5.17 -2.61
CA ASP A 57 18.39 4.98 -1.27
C ASP A 57 17.91 6.06 -0.30
N ALA A 58 17.82 7.31 -0.75
CA ALA A 58 17.22 8.40 -0.01
C ALA A 58 15.73 8.18 0.25
N LEU A 59 15.00 7.71 -0.76
CA LEU A 59 13.59 7.34 -0.66
C LEU A 59 13.37 6.23 0.37
N ARG A 60 14.19 5.17 0.31
CA ARG A 60 14.13 4.06 1.24
C ARG A 60 14.44 4.52 2.67
N SER A 61 15.45 5.37 2.83
CA SER A 61 15.81 5.95 4.13
C SER A 61 14.66 6.76 4.73
N LYS A 62 13.99 7.60 3.91
CA LYS A 62 12.80 8.37 4.35
C LYS A 62 11.61 7.45 4.69
N SER A 63 11.36 6.43 3.88
CA SER A 63 10.34 5.40 4.14
C SER A 63 10.55 4.75 5.51
N SER A 64 11.75 4.24 5.77
CA SER A 64 12.09 3.61 7.05
C SER A 64 11.90 4.57 8.22
N ALA A 65 12.37 5.82 8.09
CA ALA A 65 12.24 6.84 9.12
C ALA A 65 10.78 7.22 9.42
N LEU A 66 9.92 7.34 8.40
CA LEU A 66 8.49 7.59 8.59
C LEU A 66 7.81 6.43 9.34
N CYS A 67 8.14 5.18 8.98
CA CYS A 67 7.61 4.01 9.65
C CYS A 67 8.10 3.90 11.11
N ASP A 68 9.39 4.13 11.37
CA ASP A 68 9.95 4.13 12.73
C ASP A 68 9.31 5.22 13.58
N TYR A 69 9.15 6.41 13.02
CA TYR A 69 8.50 7.53 13.70
C TYR A 69 7.05 7.19 14.04
N PHE A 70 6.29 6.62 13.10
CA PHE A 70 4.92 6.18 13.36
C PHE A 70 4.85 5.14 14.48
N ILE A 71 5.72 4.12 14.45
CA ILE A 71 5.75 3.08 15.48
C ILE A 71 6.03 3.69 16.85
N GLN A 72 7.07 4.54 16.96
CA GLN A 72 7.42 5.20 18.21
C GLN A 72 6.28 6.07 18.75
N LEU A 73 5.59 6.81 17.88
CA LEU A 73 4.46 7.63 18.28
C LEU A 73 3.26 6.80 18.74
N VAL A 74 2.92 5.73 18.03
CA VAL A 74 1.80 4.86 18.44
C VAL A 74 2.11 4.21 19.79
N GLU A 75 3.32 3.69 19.98
CA GLU A 75 3.73 3.04 21.23
C GLU A 75 3.77 4.00 22.41
N SER A 76 4.15 5.26 22.20
CA SER A 76 4.21 6.25 23.28
C SER A 76 2.87 6.93 23.58
N ARG A 77 2.04 7.18 22.55
CA ARG A 77 0.80 7.96 22.67
C ARG A 77 -0.46 7.12 22.78
N CYS A 78 -0.42 5.89 22.29
CA CYS A 78 -1.55 4.95 22.34
C CYS A 78 -1.30 3.81 23.32
N ASP A 79 -0.32 3.95 24.22
CA ASP A 79 -0.04 2.96 25.27
C ASP A 79 -1.30 2.70 26.12
N GLY A 80 -1.49 1.45 26.53
CA GLY A 80 -2.68 1.03 27.28
C GLY A 80 -3.97 0.89 26.48
N HIS A 81 -4.00 1.21 25.17
CA HIS A 81 -5.18 1.04 24.31
C HIS A 81 -5.23 -0.28 23.54
N GLY A 82 -4.45 -1.29 23.94
CA GLY A 82 -4.53 -2.64 23.37
C GLY A 82 -4.00 -2.81 21.95
N LEU A 83 -3.27 -1.82 21.42
CA LEU A 83 -2.62 -1.94 20.11
C LEU A 83 -1.35 -2.78 20.20
N THR A 84 -1.23 -3.78 19.33
CA THR A 84 -0.03 -4.62 19.21
C THR A 84 0.59 -4.47 17.82
N LEU A 85 1.87 -4.13 17.77
CA LEU A 85 2.61 -4.05 16.50
C LEU A 85 2.75 -5.46 15.88
N ILE A 86 2.32 -5.62 14.62
CA ILE A 86 2.48 -6.89 13.88
C ILE A 86 3.51 -6.80 12.76
N THR A 87 3.78 -5.60 12.25
CA THR A 87 4.87 -5.38 11.30
C THR A 87 6.21 -5.58 12.01
N PRO A 88 7.20 -6.27 11.41
CA PRO A 88 8.52 -6.39 12.01
C PRO A 88 9.10 -5.03 12.40
N ARG A 89 9.67 -4.96 13.61
CA ARG A 89 10.31 -3.72 14.10
C ARG A 89 11.58 -3.40 13.33
N ASP A 90 12.30 -4.42 12.89
CA ASP A 90 13.50 -4.26 12.07
C ASP A 90 13.15 -3.70 10.69
N ALA A 91 13.67 -2.50 10.40
CA ALA A 91 13.47 -1.82 9.13
C ALA A 91 14.07 -2.58 7.95
N ALA A 92 15.08 -3.44 8.15
CA ALA A 92 15.71 -4.20 7.07
C ALA A 92 14.78 -5.27 6.45
N VAL A 93 13.78 -5.75 7.20
CA VAL A 93 12.89 -6.86 6.80
C VAL A 93 11.43 -6.45 6.62
N ARG A 94 11.14 -5.14 6.53
CA ARG A 94 9.78 -4.61 6.29
C ARG A 94 9.71 -3.65 5.10
N GLY A 95 8.54 -3.56 4.48
CA GLY A 95 8.26 -2.61 3.40
C GLY A 95 7.99 -1.17 3.90
N SER A 96 7.18 -0.42 3.16
CA SER A 96 6.78 0.96 3.48
C SER A 96 5.34 1.03 4.02
N GLN A 97 4.97 0.08 4.87
CA GLN A 97 3.68 0.04 5.56
C GLN A 97 3.89 -0.45 7.00
N VAL A 98 3.06 0.02 7.92
CA VAL A 98 3.03 -0.44 9.31
C VAL A 98 1.62 -0.88 9.66
N SER A 99 1.53 -2.00 10.35
CA SER A 99 0.28 -2.57 10.83
C SER A 99 0.33 -2.78 12.34
N PHE A 100 -0.76 -2.38 12.98
CA PHE A 100 -1.09 -2.72 14.36
C PHE A 100 -2.36 -3.58 14.35
N THR A 101 -2.47 -4.48 15.32
CA THR A 101 -3.69 -5.25 15.58
C THR A 101 -4.30 -4.80 16.90
N HIS A 102 -5.60 -4.96 17.03
CA HIS A 102 -6.34 -4.82 18.29
C HIS A 102 -7.15 -6.10 18.54
N GLU A 103 -7.58 -6.36 19.77
CA GLU A 103 -8.38 -7.56 20.08
C GLU A 103 -9.74 -7.56 19.38
N THR A 104 -10.34 -6.37 19.22
CA THR A 104 -11.66 -6.18 18.59
C THR A 104 -11.82 -4.79 17.96
N GLY A 105 -12.72 -4.61 17.01
CA GLY A 105 -13.11 -3.28 16.55
C GLY A 105 -12.09 -2.57 15.66
N GLY A 106 -11.10 -3.28 15.10
CA GLY A 106 -10.11 -2.69 14.19
C GLY A 106 -10.74 -2.02 12.97
N TYR A 107 -11.83 -2.62 12.44
CA TYR A 107 -12.62 -2.01 11.36
C TYR A 107 -13.23 -0.67 11.77
N ALA A 108 -13.80 -0.59 12.97
CA ALA A 108 -14.45 0.61 13.47
C ALA A 108 -13.42 1.71 13.77
N MET A 109 -12.24 1.36 14.28
CA MET A 109 -11.13 2.29 14.48
C MET A 109 -10.66 2.91 13.15
N ILE A 110 -10.43 2.09 12.10
CA ILE A 110 -10.10 2.60 10.77
C ILE A 110 -11.24 3.46 10.20
N SER A 111 -12.49 3.04 10.38
CA SER A 111 -13.65 3.80 9.91
C SER A 111 -13.74 5.18 10.57
N ALA A 112 -13.47 5.26 11.88
CA ALA A 112 -13.42 6.52 12.62
C ALA A 112 -12.25 7.41 12.18
N LEU A 113 -11.07 6.83 11.93
CA LEU A 113 -9.91 7.55 11.39
C LEU A 113 -10.22 8.15 10.01
N ILE A 114 -10.83 7.36 9.11
CA ILE A 114 -11.21 7.82 7.78
C ILE A 114 -12.21 8.98 7.87
N ALA A 115 -13.16 8.92 8.80
CA ALA A 115 -14.10 10.01 9.04
C ALA A 115 -13.43 11.30 9.54
N ASP A 116 -12.32 11.17 10.27
CA ASP A 116 -11.49 12.30 10.72
C ASP A 116 -10.34 12.64 9.74
N GLY A 117 -10.38 12.12 8.50
CA GLY A 117 -9.47 12.48 7.40
C GLY A 117 -8.15 11.69 7.36
N VAL A 118 -7.97 10.70 8.23
CA VAL A 118 -6.78 9.82 8.26
C VAL A 118 -7.10 8.53 7.53
N ILE A 119 -6.58 8.37 6.31
CA ILE A 119 -6.91 7.25 5.43
C ILE A 119 -5.90 6.11 5.63
N GLY A 120 -6.33 5.06 6.33
CA GLY A 120 -5.68 3.76 6.35
C GLY A 120 -6.57 2.68 5.73
N ASP A 121 -6.21 1.42 5.88
CA ASP A 121 -7.08 0.30 5.51
C ASP A 121 -7.20 -0.75 6.61
N PHE A 122 -8.36 -1.40 6.63
CA PHE A 122 -8.64 -2.52 7.51
C PHE A 122 -8.31 -3.84 6.82
N ARG A 123 -7.69 -4.76 7.56
CA ARG A 123 -7.52 -6.16 7.16
C ARG A 123 -8.09 -7.06 8.25
N ALA A 124 -8.97 -7.97 7.84
CA ALA A 124 -9.56 -8.93 8.77
C ALA A 124 -8.46 -9.81 9.40
N PRO A 125 -8.61 -10.22 10.68
CA PRO A 125 -9.76 -9.95 11.55
C PRO A 125 -9.78 -8.54 12.16
N ASP A 126 -8.66 -8.00 12.63
CA ASP A 126 -8.62 -6.73 13.40
C ASP A 126 -7.30 -5.94 13.19
N ILE A 127 -6.83 -5.89 11.94
CA ILE A 127 -5.59 -5.21 11.57
C ILE A 127 -5.89 -3.81 11.03
N LEU A 128 -5.24 -2.81 11.63
CA LEU A 128 -5.15 -1.44 11.16
C LEU A 128 -3.85 -1.30 10.37
N ARG A 129 -3.92 -0.96 9.08
CA ARG A 129 -2.75 -0.83 8.21
C ARG A 129 -2.62 0.59 7.68
N PHE A 130 -1.40 1.11 7.76
CA PHE A 130 -1.02 2.45 7.33
C PHE A 130 0.13 2.35 6.31
N GLY A 131 -0.07 2.91 5.13
CA GLY A 131 0.94 3.00 4.09
C GLY A 131 1.71 4.32 4.18
N PHE A 132 3.03 4.27 4.00
CA PHE A 132 3.89 5.45 4.00
C PHE A 132 4.50 5.61 2.62
N THR A 133 4.20 6.71 1.95
CA THR A 133 4.63 6.98 0.57
C THR A 133 5.58 8.18 0.58
N PRO A 134 6.89 7.95 0.71
CA PRO A 134 7.87 8.99 1.05
C PRO A 134 7.95 10.15 0.06
N LEU A 135 7.46 10.00 -1.18
CA LEU A 135 7.39 11.10 -2.15
C LEU A 135 6.52 12.26 -1.65
N TYR A 136 5.40 11.98 -0.99
CA TYR A 136 4.42 13.00 -0.61
C TYR A 136 3.93 12.92 0.84
N THR A 137 4.31 11.87 1.59
CA THR A 137 4.05 11.81 3.04
C THR A 137 5.13 12.59 3.81
N ARG A 138 4.70 13.51 4.68
CA ARG A 138 5.55 14.31 5.56
C ARG A 138 5.51 13.76 6.98
N PHE A 139 6.54 14.03 7.78
CA PHE A 139 6.56 13.63 9.19
C PHE A 139 5.42 14.24 10.01
N VAL A 140 5.01 15.48 9.69
CA VAL A 140 3.86 16.11 10.35
C VAL A 140 2.55 15.36 10.08
N ASP A 141 2.37 14.79 8.88
CA ASP A 141 1.18 13.99 8.56
C ASP A 141 1.13 12.72 9.44
N VAL A 142 2.30 12.14 9.75
CA VAL A 142 2.43 11.00 10.67
C VAL A 142 2.08 11.39 12.10
N TRP A 143 2.58 12.54 12.56
CA TRP A 143 2.25 13.07 13.88
C TRP A 143 0.75 13.30 14.04
N ASP A 144 0.14 14.06 13.11
CA ASP A 144 -1.27 14.41 13.14
C ASP A 144 -2.16 13.16 13.07
N ALA A 145 -1.77 12.16 12.28
CA ALA A 145 -2.46 10.88 12.20
C ALA A 145 -2.43 10.10 13.52
N VAL A 146 -1.29 10.05 14.21
CA VAL A 146 -1.19 9.35 15.50
C VAL A 146 -1.88 10.13 16.61
N ASP A 147 -1.79 11.45 16.61
CA ASP A 147 -2.53 12.29 17.56
C ASP A 147 -4.04 12.05 17.43
N ARG A 148 -4.54 11.97 16.20
CA ARG A 148 -5.93 11.63 15.91
C ARG A 148 -6.31 10.23 16.38
N LEU A 149 -5.45 9.24 16.14
CA LEU A 149 -5.65 7.87 16.62
C LEU A 149 -5.75 7.83 18.15
N ALA A 150 -4.83 8.50 18.85
CA ALA A 150 -4.83 8.56 20.31
C ALA A 150 -6.13 9.15 20.86
N ILE A 151 -6.63 10.25 20.28
CA ILE A 151 -7.92 10.85 20.64
C ILE A 151 -9.08 9.88 20.43
N ILE A 152 -9.15 9.23 19.25
CA ILE A 152 -10.21 8.28 18.93
C ILE A 152 -10.23 7.10 19.91
N LEU A 153 -9.05 6.60 20.31
CA LEU A 153 -8.93 5.50 21.27
C LEU A 153 -9.30 5.94 22.69
N ALA A 154 -8.81 7.10 23.15
CA ALA A 154 -9.07 7.64 24.48
C ALA A 154 -10.55 7.94 24.70
N GLU A 155 -11.20 8.55 23.72
CA GLU A 155 -12.63 8.91 23.79
C GLU A 155 -13.54 7.75 23.37
N ARG A 156 -12.97 6.62 22.93
CA ARG A 156 -13.69 5.48 22.33
C ARG A 156 -14.65 5.90 21.21
N ARG A 157 -14.33 6.95 20.46
CA ARG A 157 -15.19 7.49 19.38
C ARG A 157 -15.48 6.48 18.27
N TRP A 158 -14.61 5.49 18.11
CA TRP A 158 -14.79 4.38 17.19
C TRP A 158 -15.92 3.44 17.60
N ASP A 159 -16.31 3.40 18.87
CA ASP A 159 -17.27 2.45 19.42
C ASP A 159 -18.71 2.97 19.29
N THR A 160 -19.12 3.26 18.05
CA THR A 160 -20.48 3.68 17.72
C THR A 160 -21.06 2.81 16.60
N PRO A 161 -22.39 2.59 16.56
CA PRO A 161 -23.01 1.77 15.52
C PRO A 161 -22.64 2.19 14.10
N ALA A 162 -22.41 3.48 13.87
CA ALA A 162 -22.02 4.03 12.57
C ALA A 162 -20.66 3.50 12.08
N PHE A 163 -19.68 3.33 12.97
CA PHE A 163 -18.35 2.84 12.59
C PHE A 163 -18.23 1.32 12.60
N HIS A 164 -19.13 0.61 13.29
CA HIS A 164 -19.22 -0.85 13.22
C HIS A 164 -19.90 -1.35 11.94
N ALA A 165 -20.67 -0.50 11.25
CA ALA A 165 -21.35 -0.87 10.01
C ALA A 165 -20.35 -1.08 8.86
N ARG A 166 -20.15 -2.35 8.46
CA ARG A 166 -19.29 -2.70 7.32
C ARG A 166 -19.90 -2.23 6.00
N LYS A 167 -19.18 -1.38 5.28
CA LYS A 167 -19.54 -0.98 3.92
C LYS A 167 -19.23 -2.15 2.96
N THR A 168 -20.07 -2.34 1.94
CA THR A 168 -19.95 -3.42 0.95
C THR A 168 -18.66 -3.32 0.13
N VAL A 169 -18.06 -2.13 0.07
CA VAL A 169 -16.75 -1.87 -0.55
C VAL A 169 -15.99 -0.91 0.38
N THR A 170 -14.79 -1.30 0.79
CA THR A 170 -13.83 -0.48 1.55
C THR A 170 -12.69 -0.06 0.66
#